data_AF-A0A956Z0U9-F1
#
_entry.id   AF-A0A956Z0U9-F1
#
_cell.length_a   1.000
_cell.length_b   1.000
_cell.length_c   1.000
_cell.angle_alpha   90.00
_cell.angle_beta   90.00
_cell.angle_gamma   90.00
#
_symmetry.space_group_name_H-M   'P 1'
#
loop_
_entity.id
_entity.type
_entity.pdbx_description
1 polymer ?
#
loop_
_entity_poly.entity_id
_entity_poly.type
_entity_poly.pdbx_seq_one_letter_code
_entity_poly.pdbx_strand_id
1 'polypeptide(L)'
;GVVEQTTVPNVYNRDRWENWQFDFVGDKLSIYRDGLLRYEDSFTSSPGAGQIEFIARQGDAFGIDDCLITEVATASNLDARTFVALRAAVEQRPFRLLRSDFDENFDDIFRTDDWWVDGQTAAGEFMTAPGSSEHRQFLRITDLGRPTWRLIRDVIGFSLFEEGTDSRNFTDSTDLQASVVIRFPENAIGTAWLAVRTTPTISGANVNGYRLELHRDADANTNVLIRSVLPAGPQTIYEGPLPGASRELSDWIPLEIIAYRDKVGFFANGEFITSIAPTTLLGGTVAIGVDPGTTADFDSLVIRDLTPHGE
;
A
#
# COMPACT_ATOMS: atom_id res chain seq x y z
N GLY A 1 15.23 -9.96 -9.07
CA GLY A 1 16.59 -10.52 -9.16
C GLY A 1 16.98 -11.07 -7.80
N VAL A 2 17.91 -12.02 -7.75
CA VAL A 2 18.45 -12.53 -6.48
C VAL A 2 19.12 -11.37 -5.75
N VAL A 3 18.63 -11.03 -4.55
CA VAL A 3 19.10 -9.88 -3.76
C VAL A 3 20.38 -10.24 -2.98
N GLU A 4 20.46 -11.48 -2.53
CA GLU A 4 21.63 -12.01 -1.83
C GLU A 4 21.75 -13.52 -2.11
N GLN A 5 22.98 -13.99 -2.26
CA GLN A 5 23.27 -15.41 -2.50
C GLN A 5 24.37 -15.89 -1.56
N THR A 6 24.03 -16.83 -0.69
CA THR A 6 25.00 -17.48 0.21
C THR A 6 25.16 -18.95 -0.17
N THR A 7 26.40 -19.40 -0.25
CA THR A 7 26.72 -20.83 -0.33
C THR A 7 27.07 -21.34 1.06
N VAL A 8 26.26 -22.26 1.59
CA VAL A 8 26.56 -22.92 2.87
C VAL A 8 27.19 -24.29 2.57
N PRO A 9 28.50 -24.49 2.82
CA PRO A 9 29.17 -25.74 2.51
C PRO A 9 28.76 -26.86 3.49
N ASN A 10 28.81 -28.11 3.03
CA ASN A 10 28.66 -29.32 3.85
C ASN A 10 27.36 -29.41 4.67
N VAL A 11 26.29 -28.80 4.17
CA VAL A 11 25.00 -28.82 4.85
C VAL A 11 24.34 -30.19 4.81
N TYR A 12 24.34 -30.94 3.71
CA TYR A 12 23.65 -32.23 3.66
C TYR A 12 24.59 -33.44 3.64
N ASN A 13 24.07 -34.60 4.05
CA ASN A 13 24.70 -35.90 3.84
C ASN A 13 24.01 -36.68 2.70
N ARG A 14 24.73 -37.63 2.11
CA ARG A 14 24.16 -38.55 1.10
C ARG A 14 23.54 -39.78 1.78
N ASP A 15 22.56 -40.38 1.11
CA ASP A 15 21.95 -41.67 1.44
C ASP A 15 21.27 -41.77 2.82
N ARG A 16 20.74 -40.66 3.34
CA ARG A 16 19.94 -40.63 4.57
C ARG A 16 18.92 -39.49 4.56
N TRP A 17 17.81 -39.70 5.27
CA TRP A 17 16.91 -38.63 5.66
C TRP A 17 17.56 -37.76 6.75
N GLU A 18 17.31 -36.46 6.69
CA GLU A 18 17.83 -35.46 7.62
C GLU A 18 16.70 -34.55 8.05
N ASN A 19 16.68 -34.19 9.33
CA ASN A 19 15.72 -33.19 9.80
C ASN A 19 16.32 -31.80 9.60
N TRP A 20 15.65 -31.01 8.77
CA TRP A 20 16.05 -29.65 8.44
C TRP A 20 15.09 -28.64 9.06
N GLN A 21 15.65 -27.68 9.77
CA GLN A 21 14.91 -26.54 10.29
C GLN A 21 15.60 -25.25 9.83
N PHE A 22 14.80 -24.37 9.24
CA PHE A 22 15.21 -23.06 8.77
C PHE A 22 14.42 -22.02 9.54
N ASP A 23 15.10 -21.28 10.40
CA ASP A 23 14.49 -20.19 11.16
C ASP A 23 14.91 -18.87 10.54
N PHE A 24 13.93 -18.10 10.10
CA PHE A 24 14.15 -16.78 9.54
C PHE A 24 13.37 -15.75 10.35
N VAL A 25 14.05 -15.01 11.21
CA VAL A 25 13.43 -14.08 12.16
C VAL A 25 14.08 -12.71 12.02
N GLY A 26 13.29 -11.72 11.59
CA GLY A 26 13.81 -10.38 11.31
C GLY A 26 14.79 -10.43 10.14
N ASP A 27 16.04 -10.06 10.41
CA ASP A 27 17.17 -10.07 9.47
C ASP A 27 18.09 -11.27 9.68
N LYS A 28 17.71 -12.25 10.50
CA LYS A 28 18.57 -13.38 10.87
C LYS A 28 18.08 -14.71 10.30
N LEU A 29 18.98 -15.44 9.64
CA LEU A 29 18.78 -16.83 9.22
C LEU A 29 19.61 -17.77 10.08
N SER A 30 18.94 -18.75 10.68
CA SER A 30 19.58 -19.89 11.35
C SER A 30 19.13 -21.19 10.67
N ILE A 31 20.10 -22.05 10.35
CA ILE A 31 19.85 -23.34 9.72
C ILE A 31 20.32 -24.45 10.66
N TYR A 32 19.41 -25.35 11.02
CA TYR A 32 19.67 -26.50 11.85
C TYR A 32 19.54 -27.78 11.03
N ARG A 33 20.44 -28.73 11.31
CA ARG A 33 20.40 -30.09 10.79
C ARG A 33 20.45 -31.07 11.93
N ASP A 34 19.45 -31.94 12.01
CA ASP A 34 19.27 -32.89 13.11
C ASP A 34 19.30 -32.19 14.48
N GLY A 35 18.72 -30.98 14.56
CA GLY A 35 18.72 -30.13 15.76
C GLY A 35 20.04 -29.43 16.08
N LEU A 36 21.08 -29.59 15.25
CA LEU A 36 22.37 -28.92 15.43
C LEU A 36 22.49 -27.71 14.50
N LEU A 37 22.83 -26.55 15.05
CA LEU A 37 23.09 -25.34 14.27
C LEU A 37 24.25 -25.58 13.28
N ARG A 38 24.00 -25.35 12.00
CA ARG A 38 24.97 -25.49 10.90
C ARG A 38 25.37 -24.16 10.30
N TYR A 39 24.46 -23.21 10.33
CA TYR A 39 24.67 -21.90 9.77
C TYR A 39 23.85 -20.89 10.54
N GLU A 40 24.43 -19.72 10.75
CA GLU A 40 23.77 -18.57 11.33
C GLU A 40 24.39 -17.31 10.73
N ASP A 41 23.55 -16.41 10.23
CA ASP A 41 24.00 -15.16 9.66
C ASP A 41 22.91 -14.09 9.72
N SER A 42 23.31 -12.83 9.54
CA SER A 42 22.41 -11.68 9.54
C SER A 42 22.53 -10.92 8.22
N PHE A 43 21.39 -10.66 7.61
CA PHE A 43 21.26 -9.87 6.39
C PHE A 43 21.29 -8.39 6.74
N THR A 44 21.61 -7.53 5.76
CA THR A 44 21.58 -6.08 5.94
C THR A 44 20.16 -5.53 6.16
N SER A 45 19.14 -6.28 5.75
CA SER A 45 17.72 -6.00 5.96
C SER A 45 16.89 -7.27 5.87
N SER A 46 15.68 -7.25 6.44
CA SER A 46 14.71 -8.34 6.28
C SER A 46 14.28 -8.49 4.82
N PRO A 47 14.45 -9.66 4.18
CA PRO A 47 13.88 -9.93 2.88
C PRO A 47 12.36 -9.76 2.90
N GLY A 48 11.83 -9.17 1.83
CA GLY A 48 10.39 -9.11 1.59
C GLY A 48 9.78 -10.50 1.41
N ALA A 49 8.44 -10.56 1.40
CA ALA A 49 7.71 -11.80 1.16
C ALA A 49 8.11 -12.44 -0.18
N GLY A 50 8.24 -13.77 -0.20
CA GLY A 50 8.73 -14.51 -1.37
C GLY A 50 8.36 -15.99 -1.36
N GLN A 51 8.98 -16.76 -2.24
CA GLN A 51 8.78 -18.20 -2.38
C GLN A 51 9.99 -18.98 -1.85
N ILE A 52 9.75 -20.21 -1.39
CA ILE A 52 10.80 -21.17 -1.03
C ILE A 52 10.92 -22.15 -2.19
N GLU A 53 12.09 -22.21 -2.82
CA GLU A 53 12.37 -23.10 -3.94
C GLU A 53 13.49 -24.09 -3.60
N PHE A 54 13.32 -25.35 -4.03
CA PHE A 54 14.34 -26.38 -3.93
C PHE A 54 14.78 -26.78 -5.33
N ILE A 55 16.06 -26.57 -5.64
CA ILE A 55 16.60 -26.77 -6.98
C ILE A 55 17.63 -27.91 -6.95
N ALA A 56 17.34 -28.99 -7.69
CA ALA A 56 18.32 -30.04 -8.00
C ALA A 56 19.10 -29.72 -9.26
N ARG A 57 20.36 -30.18 -9.33
CA ARG A 57 21.10 -30.20 -10.58
C ARG A 57 20.62 -31.35 -11.47
N GLN A 58 20.87 -31.22 -12.76
CA GLN A 58 20.54 -32.27 -13.73
C GLN A 58 21.23 -33.59 -13.34
N GLY A 59 20.43 -34.63 -13.09
CA GLY A 59 20.91 -35.96 -12.67
C GLY A 59 20.89 -36.21 -11.16
N ASP A 60 20.66 -35.19 -10.34
CA ASP A 60 20.46 -35.36 -8.89
C ASP A 60 18.98 -35.68 -8.61
N ALA A 61 18.76 -36.57 -7.63
CA ALA A 61 17.45 -36.82 -7.05
C ALA A 61 17.49 -36.50 -5.56
N PHE A 62 16.54 -35.70 -5.09
CA PHE A 62 16.29 -35.50 -3.67
C PHE A 62 14.80 -35.69 -3.39
N GLY A 63 14.50 -36.17 -2.19
CA GLY A 63 13.15 -36.26 -1.66
C GLY A 63 13.01 -35.27 -0.52
N ILE A 64 11.83 -34.66 -0.41
CA ILE A 64 11.41 -33.93 0.78
C ILE A 64 10.16 -34.61 1.30
N ASP A 65 10.12 -34.85 2.61
CA ASP A 65 8.97 -35.41 3.31
C ASP A 65 8.75 -34.62 4.62
N ASP A 66 7.56 -34.72 5.20
CA ASP A 66 7.20 -34.08 6.48
C ASP A 66 7.53 -32.57 6.56
N CYS A 67 7.14 -31.82 5.53
CA CYS A 67 7.31 -30.37 5.50
C CYS A 67 6.32 -29.67 6.43
N LEU A 68 6.83 -29.03 7.49
CA LEU A 68 6.08 -28.04 8.27
C LEU A 68 6.68 -26.66 8.04
N ILE A 69 5.88 -25.78 7.43
CA ILE A 69 6.19 -24.36 7.31
C ILE A 69 5.29 -23.65 8.32
N THR A 70 5.89 -23.18 9.41
CA THR A 70 5.18 -22.52 10.49
C THR A 70 5.83 -21.20 10.84
N GLU A 71 5.01 -20.25 11.26
CA GLU A 71 5.43 -18.93 11.67
C GLU A 71 5.81 -18.99 13.17
N VAL A 72 7.09 -18.75 13.50
CA VAL A 72 7.66 -18.97 14.85
C VAL A 72 7.53 -17.73 15.75
N ALA A 73 7.21 -16.57 15.18
CA ALA A 73 6.79 -15.36 15.85
C ALA A 73 5.72 -14.70 14.97
N THR A 74 4.66 -14.11 15.53
CA THR A 74 3.72 -13.23 14.80
C THR A 74 4.54 -12.18 14.06
N ALA A 75 4.88 -12.48 12.81
CA ALA A 75 5.77 -11.69 12.03
C ALA A 75 4.95 -10.53 11.49
N SER A 76 5.60 -9.40 11.26
CA SER A 76 5.13 -8.32 10.40
C SER A 76 4.52 -8.80 9.06
N ASN A 77 4.79 -10.05 8.68
CA ASN A 77 4.38 -10.70 7.44
C ASN A 77 2.98 -11.33 7.51
N LEU A 78 2.39 -11.56 8.70
CA LEU A 78 1.02 -12.09 8.81
C LEU A 78 -0.01 -11.09 8.28
N ASP A 79 0.13 -9.82 8.67
CA ASP A 79 -0.73 -8.76 8.15
C ASP A 79 -0.47 -8.53 6.66
N ALA A 80 0.81 -8.52 6.24
CA ALA A 80 1.18 -8.41 4.83
C ALA A 80 0.50 -9.48 3.97
N ARG A 81 0.49 -10.75 4.42
CA ARG A 81 -0.17 -11.86 3.71
C ARG A 81 -1.65 -11.61 3.48
N THR A 82 -2.34 -11.09 4.48
CA THR A 82 -3.78 -10.79 4.38
C THR A 82 -4.03 -9.73 3.32
N PHE A 83 -3.27 -8.63 3.34
CA PHE A 83 -3.46 -7.55 2.39
C PHE A 83 -3.02 -7.90 0.97
N VAL A 84 -1.93 -8.67 0.80
CA VAL A 84 -1.51 -9.19 -0.51
C VAL A 84 -2.56 -10.12 -1.10
N ALA A 85 -3.19 -10.97 -0.27
CA ALA A 85 -4.27 -11.85 -0.73
C ALA A 85 -5.52 -11.06 -1.14
N LEU A 86 -5.93 -10.06 -0.34
CA LEU A 86 -7.04 -9.17 -0.67
C LEU A 86 -6.80 -8.44 -1.99
N ARG A 87 -5.60 -7.88 -2.16
CA ARG A 87 -5.14 -7.22 -3.39
C ARG A 87 -5.26 -8.14 -4.60
N ALA A 88 -4.67 -9.34 -4.51
CA ALA A 88 -4.71 -10.30 -5.61
C ALA A 88 -6.14 -10.72 -5.98
N ALA A 89 -7.01 -10.90 -4.98
CA ALA A 89 -8.41 -11.26 -5.21
C ALA A 89 -9.19 -10.14 -5.91
N VAL A 90 -8.98 -8.88 -5.53
CA VAL A 90 -9.64 -7.74 -6.20
C VAL A 90 -9.09 -7.50 -7.61
N GLU A 91 -7.77 -7.59 -7.80
CA GLU A 91 -7.13 -7.42 -9.11
C GLU A 91 -7.59 -8.45 -10.15
N GLN A 92 -7.93 -9.67 -9.71
CA GLN A 92 -8.46 -10.72 -10.59
C GLN A 92 -9.92 -10.50 -11.03
N ARG A 93 -10.70 -9.69 -10.32
CA ARG A 93 -12.10 -9.43 -10.68
C ARG A 93 -12.19 -8.46 -11.86
N PRO A 94 -13.14 -8.66 -12.81
CA PRO A 94 -13.42 -7.68 -13.84
C PRO A 94 -13.79 -6.33 -13.24
N PHE A 95 -13.28 -5.25 -13.83
CA PHE A 95 -13.61 -3.89 -13.40
C PHE A 95 -15.07 -3.56 -13.75
N ARG A 96 -15.88 -3.20 -12.75
CA ARG A 96 -17.29 -2.83 -12.89
C ARG A 96 -17.50 -1.39 -12.43
N LEU A 97 -17.19 -0.46 -13.33
CA LEU A 97 -17.30 0.99 -13.13
C LEU A 97 -18.67 1.42 -12.58
N LEU A 98 -18.66 2.24 -11.52
CA LEU A 98 -19.83 2.77 -10.80
C LEU A 98 -20.76 1.69 -10.21
N ARG A 99 -20.29 0.44 -10.13
CA ARG A 99 -20.95 -0.62 -9.37
C ARG A 99 -20.10 -0.99 -8.15
N SER A 100 -18.99 -1.67 -8.37
CA SER A 100 -18.03 -2.09 -7.34
C SER A 100 -16.68 -1.41 -7.50
N ASP A 101 -16.48 -0.65 -8.56
CA ASP A 101 -15.20 -0.04 -8.87
C ASP A 101 -15.40 1.39 -9.40
N PHE A 102 -14.40 2.23 -9.21
CA PHE A 102 -14.37 3.61 -9.67
C PHE A 102 -12.94 3.95 -10.14
N ASP A 103 -12.82 4.67 -11.25
CA ASP A 103 -11.56 5.21 -11.73
C ASP A 103 -11.70 6.69 -12.09
N GLU A 104 -10.63 7.43 -11.84
CA GLU A 104 -10.45 8.81 -12.21
C GLU A 104 -9.07 8.98 -12.85
N ASN A 105 -9.08 9.40 -14.11
CA ASN A 105 -7.87 9.58 -14.93
C ASN A 105 -7.52 11.07 -15.10
N PHE A 106 -8.27 11.96 -14.46
CA PHE A 106 -8.12 13.41 -14.46
C PHE A 106 -8.04 14.00 -15.87
N ASP A 107 -8.89 13.49 -16.76
CA ASP A 107 -8.93 13.83 -18.19
C ASP A 107 -10.00 14.86 -18.56
N ASP A 108 -11.07 14.96 -17.75
CA ASP A 108 -12.20 15.85 -18.01
C ASP A 108 -12.81 16.39 -16.70
N ILE A 109 -12.78 17.71 -16.52
CA ILE A 109 -13.37 18.37 -15.36
C ILE A 109 -14.90 18.29 -15.32
N PHE A 110 -15.57 18.15 -16.46
CA PHE A 110 -17.04 18.09 -16.51
C PHE A 110 -17.59 16.71 -16.23
N ARG A 111 -16.82 15.67 -16.57
CA ARG A 111 -17.15 14.27 -16.23
C ARG A 111 -17.16 14.04 -14.71
N THR A 112 -16.38 14.82 -13.97
CA THR A 112 -15.97 14.53 -12.59
C THR A 112 -16.65 15.43 -11.56
N ASP A 113 -17.51 16.37 -12.00
CA ASP A 113 -18.23 17.35 -11.17
C ASP A 113 -19.08 16.68 -10.08
N ASP A 114 -19.70 15.54 -10.39
CA ASP A 114 -20.56 14.84 -9.43
C ASP A 114 -19.78 13.96 -8.43
N TRP A 115 -18.48 13.72 -8.67
CA TRP A 115 -17.67 12.75 -7.93
C TRP A 115 -16.95 13.34 -6.74
N TRP A 116 -16.50 14.58 -6.87
CA TRP A 116 -15.75 15.28 -5.87
C TRP A 116 -16.66 16.13 -4.99
N VAL A 117 -16.36 16.21 -3.70
CA VAL A 117 -16.89 17.28 -2.86
C VAL A 117 -16.48 18.61 -3.49
N ASP A 118 -17.42 19.55 -3.55
CA ASP A 118 -17.29 20.85 -4.24
C ASP A 118 -17.16 20.79 -5.78
N GLY A 119 -17.25 19.61 -6.39
CA GLY A 119 -17.34 19.41 -7.84
C GLY A 119 -16.26 20.14 -8.64
N GLN A 120 -16.64 20.95 -9.63
CA GLN A 120 -15.72 21.78 -10.42
C GLN A 120 -14.89 22.77 -9.59
N THR A 121 -15.31 23.08 -8.36
CA THR A 121 -14.57 23.97 -7.45
C THR A 121 -13.63 23.22 -6.50
N ALA A 122 -13.57 21.88 -6.59
CA ALA A 122 -12.63 21.05 -5.84
C ALA A 122 -11.18 21.41 -6.17
N ALA A 123 -10.31 21.38 -5.17
CA ALA A 123 -8.94 21.89 -5.26
C ALA A 123 -8.10 21.20 -6.34
N GLY A 124 -7.36 21.97 -7.14
CA GLY A 124 -6.44 21.47 -8.16
C GLY A 124 -6.87 21.77 -9.59
N GLU A 125 -5.91 21.66 -10.51
CA GLU A 125 -6.03 22.03 -11.91
C GLU A 125 -5.78 20.82 -12.80
N PHE A 126 -6.65 20.61 -13.79
CA PHE A 126 -6.49 19.54 -14.78
C PHE A 126 -5.40 19.95 -15.77
N MET A 127 -4.33 19.15 -15.84
CA MET A 127 -3.15 19.43 -16.64
C MET A 127 -3.07 18.49 -17.84
N THR A 128 -2.34 18.90 -18.87
CA THR A 128 -2.00 18.04 -20.01
C THR A 128 -0.53 18.20 -20.36
N ALA A 129 0.19 17.08 -20.40
CA ALA A 129 1.57 16.97 -20.88
C ALA A 129 1.59 16.31 -22.27
N PRO A 130 1.40 17.07 -23.36
CA PRO A 130 1.21 16.51 -24.70
C PRO A 130 2.41 15.72 -25.24
N GLY A 131 3.61 15.97 -24.73
CA GLY A 131 4.82 15.22 -25.07
C GLY A 131 5.01 13.90 -24.32
N SER A 132 4.15 13.60 -23.34
CA SER A 132 4.28 12.40 -22.52
C SER A 132 3.55 11.21 -23.15
N SER A 133 4.20 10.03 -23.13
CA SER A 133 3.62 8.75 -23.53
C SER A 133 2.77 8.13 -22.42
N GLU A 134 3.10 8.42 -21.16
CA GLU A 134 2.41 7.99 -19.94
C GLU A 134 2.02 9.24 -19.13
N HIS A 135 0.98 9.17 -18.30
CA HIS A 135 0.56 10.30 -17.46
C HIS A 135 0.35 11.61 -18.24
N ARG A 136 -0.31 11.50 -19.41
CA ARG A 136 -0.54 12.65 -20.30
C ARG A 136 -1.52 13.64 -19.70
N GLN A 137 -2.50 13.17 -18.95
CA GLN A 137 -3.47 13.97 -18.23
C GLN A 137 -3.33 13.64 -16.76
N PHE A 138 -3.39 14.64 -15.91
CA PHE A 138 -3.21 14.50 -14.48
C PHE A 138 -3.79 15.72 -13.76
N LEU A 139 -4.06 15.57 -12.47
CA LEU A 139 -4.48 16.66 -11.61
C LEU A 139 -3.27 17.25 -10.89
N ARG A 140 -3.05 18.55 -10.99
CA ARG A 140 -2.07 19.26 -10.17
C ARG A 140 -2.76 19.90 -8.99
N ILE A 141 -2.36 19.56 -7.77
CA ILE A 141 -2.80 20.24 -6.55
C ILE A 141 -1.64 21.06 -6.00
N THR A 142 -1.88 22.36 -5.83
CA THR A 142 -0.94 23.32 -5.25
C THR A 142 -1.54 23.84 -3.94
N ASP A 143 -0.77 23.84 -2.85
CA ASP A 143 -1.20 24.43 -1.59
C ASP A 143 -1.62 25.89 -1.77
N LEU A 144 -2.79 26.23 -1.23
CA LEU A 144 -3.40 27.55 -1.31
C LEU A 144 -3.25 28.36 -0.02
N GLY A 145 -2.31 27.99 0.86
CA GLY A 145 -2.15 28.58 2.20
C GLY A 145 -3.24 28.17 3.18
N ARG A 146 -3.94 27.07 2.87
CA ARG A 146 -5.01 26.44 3.67
C ARG A 146 -4.99 24.94 3.37
N PRO A 147 -5.59 24.06 4.21
CA PRO A 147 -5.64 22.64 3.87
C PRO A 147 -6.23 22.45 2.48
N THR A 148 -5.49 21.76 1.61
CA THR A 148 -5.79 21.66 0.18
C THR A 148 -5.89 20.19 -0.21
N TRP A 149 -7.10 19.73 -0.48
CA TRP A 149 -7.43 18.33 -0.71
C TRP A 149 -8.68 18.20 -1.59
N ARG A 150 -8.89 16.99 -2.13
CA ARG A 150 -10.15 16.55 -2.73
C ARG A 150 -10.67 15.32 -2.00
N LEU A 151 -11.97 15.26 -1.75
CA LEU A 151 -12.65 14.14 -1.11
C LEU A 151 -13.70 13.59 -2.08
N ILE A 152 -13.71 12.28 -2.28
CA ILE A 152 -14.74 11.60 -3.05
C ILE A 152 -16.06 11.65 -2.28
N ARG A 153 -17.15 11.94 -2.98
CA ARG A 153 -18.50 11.88 -2.42
C ARG A 153 -18.90 10.42 -2.15
N ASP A 154 -19.69 10.23 -1.11
CA ASP A 154 -20.23 8.94 -0.69
C ASP A 154 -21.33 8.39 -1.64
N VAL A 155 -21.73 9.15 -2.65
CA VAL A 155 -22.75 8.77 -3.65
C VAL A 155 -22.20 7.94 -4.81
N ILE A 156 -20.89 7.66 -4.83
CA ILE A 156 -20.21 6.99 -5.93
C ILE A 156 -20.22 5.48 -5.74
N GLY A 157 -20.64 4.77 -6.80
CA GLY A 157 -20.79 3.31 -6.80
C GLY A 157 -21.95 2.81 -5.95
N PHE A 158 -22.10 1.50 -5.87
CA PHE A 158 -23.09 0.85 -5.02
C PHE A 158 -22.37 0.27 -3.80
N SER A 159 -22.64 0.80 -2.61
CA SER A 159 -22.02 0.33 -1.35
C SER A 159 -20.48 0.34 -1.35
N LEU A 160 -19.85 1.25 -2.10
CA LEU A 160 -18.39 1.45 -2.04
C LEU A 160 -17.94 2.04 -0.70
N PHE A 161 -18.79 2.88 -0.10
CA PHE A 161 -18.52 3.59 1.13
C PHE A 161 -19.67 3.38 2.09
N GLU A 162 -19.32 3.10 3.35
CA GLU A 162 -20.29 2.77 4.38
C GLU A 162 -20.02 3.62 5.64
N GLU A 163 -20.98 3.65 6.57
CA GLU A 163 -20.95 4.53 7.75
C GLU A 163 -19.91 4.10 8.81
N GLY A 164 -19.58 2.81 8.87
CA GLY A 164 -18.59 2.25 9.80
C GLY A 164 -19.01 2.27 11.26
N THR A 165 -20.28 2.05 11.56
CA THR A 165 -20.82 2.09 12.92
C THR A 165 -20.79 0.72 13.62
N ASP A 166 -20.82 -0.39 12.88
CA ASP A 166 -20.73 -1.75 13.43
C ASP A 166 -19.29 -2.19 13.65
N SER A 167 -18.75 -1.84 14.82
CA SER A 167 -17.43 -2.30 15.28
C SER A 167 -17.38 -3.75 15.77
N ARG A 168 -18.50 -4.50 15.74
CA ARG A 168 -18.55 -5.89 16.19
C ARG A 168 -18.45 -6.87 15.05
N ASN A 169 -19.23 -6.66 13.98
CA ASN A 169 -19.25 -7.56 12.83
C ASN A 169 -18.70 -6.90 11.56
N PHE A 170 -18.44 -5.58 11.58
CA PHE A 170 -17.92 -4.84 10.45
C PHE A 170 -18.82 -4.94 9.20
N THR A 171 -20.14 -5.03 9.41
CA THR A 171 -21.09 -5.20 8.30
C THR A 171 -21.25 -3.95 7.46
N ASP A 172 -20.92 -2.79 8.02
CA ASP A 172 -20.99 -1.47 7.39
C ASP A 172 -19.62 -0.78 7.38
N SER A 173 -18.51 -1.54 7.37
CA SER A 173 -17.20 -0.92 7.19
C SER A 173 -16.94 -0.61 5.72
N THR A 174 -16.30 0.53 5.45
CA THR A 174 -15.73 0.81 4.14
C THR A 174 -14.53 -0.11 3.92
N ASP A 175 -14.75 -1.13 3.09
CA ASP A 175 -13.77 -2.16 2.73
C ASP A 175 -13.38 -2.01 1.26
N LEU A 176 -12.21 -1.43 1.00
CA LEU A 176 -11.78 -1.05 -0.35
C LEU A 176 -10.27 -1.13 -0.54
N GLN A 177 -9.86 -1.28 -1.79
CA GLN A 177 -8.52 -0.96 -2.29
C GLN A 177 -8.60 0.42 -2.96
N ALA A 178 -7.80 1.38 -2.52
CA ALA A 178 -7.62 2.66 -3.18
C ALA A 178 -6.17 2.81 -3.63
N SER A 179 -5.93 3.23 -4.87
CA SER A 179 -4.60 3.50 -5.39
C SER A 179 -4.56 4.77 -6.21
N VAL A 180 -3.43 5.46 -6.21
CA VAL A 180 -3.18 6.66 -7.01
C VAL A 180 -1.69 6.76 -7.30
N VAL A 181 -1.33 7.43 -8.39
CA VAL A 181 0.05 7.68 -8.76
C VAL A 181 0.37 9.15 -8.51
N ILE A 182 1.46 9.43 -7.77
CA ILE A 182 1.83 10.78 -7.36
C ILE A 182 3.22 11.15 -7.87
N ARG A 183 3.41 12.40 -8.31
CA ARG A 183 4.72 12.98 -8.62
C ARG A 183 4.85 14.38 -8.01
N PHE A 184 6.06 14.76 -7.61
CA PHE A 184 6.40 16.16 -7.32
C PHE A 184 6.99 16.85 -8.56
N PRO A 185 6.32 17.85 -9.16
CA PRO A 185 6.84 18.56 -10.34
C PRO A 185 8.00 19.49 -9.99
N GLU A 186 8.92 19.73 -10.94
CA GLU A 186 9.89 20.84 -10.92
C GLU A 186 10.66 21.03 -9.59
N ASN A 187 11.15 19.94 -8.99
CA ASN A 187 11.83 19.94 -7.68
C ASN A 187 10.96 20.47 -6.53
N ALA A 188 9.63 20.40 -6.65
CA ALA A 188 8.72 20.72 -5.56
C ALA A 188 9.05 19.86 -4.34
N ILE A 189 9.02 20.50 -3.17
CA ILE A 189 9.22 19.89 -1.87
C ILE A 189 7.89 19.85 -1.12
N GLY A 190 7.85 19.08 -0.05
CA GLY A 190 6.69 19.01 0.84
C GLY A 190 6.03 17.63 0.80
N THR A 191 4.73 17.58 1.09
CA THR A 191 4.03 16.31 1.33
C THR A 191 2.74 16.21 0.53
N ALA A 192 2.59 15.10 -0.19
CA ALA A 192 1.39 14.72 -0.94
C ALA A 192 0.91 13.35 -0.49
N TRP A 193 -0.40 13.11 -0.51
CA TRP A 193 -0.96 11.94 0.16
C TRP A 193 -2.23 11.38 -0.49
N LEU A 194 -2.44 10.09 -0.25
CA LEU A 194 -3.68 9.34 -0.44
C LEU A 194 -4.25 9.00 0.94
N ALA A 195 -5.57 9.05 1.10
CA ALA A 195 -6.24 8.70 2.35
C ALA A 195 -7.50 7.86 2.13
N VAL A 196 -7.76 6.93 3.05
CA VAL A 196 -8.99 6.11 3.08
C VAL A 196 -9.74 6.31 4.39
N ARG A 197 -11.01 5.91 4.38
CA ARG A 197 -11.95 6.09 5.50
C ARG A 197 -12.00 7.54 5.93
N THR A 198 -12.09 8.39 4.92
CA THR A 198 -11.88 9.82 5.07
C THR A 198 -13.21 10.51 5.36
N THR A 199 -13.21 11.39 6.36
CA THR A 199 -14.37 12.23 6.69
C THR A 199 -13.93 13.67 6.94
N PRO A 200 -14.73 14.69 6.59
CA PRO A 200 -14.43 16.06 6.97
C PRO A 200 -14.28 16.20 8.49
N THR A 201 -13.37 17.07 8.93
CA THR A 201 -13.33 17.49 10.33
C THR A 201 -14.60 18.26 10.69
N ILE A 202 -14.86 18.48 11.98
CA ILE A 202 -16.03 19.24 12.45
C ILE A 202 -16.10 20.64 11.83
N SER A 203 -14.96 21.27 11.58
CA SER A 203 -14.90 22.58 10.91
C SER A 203 -15.09 22.51 9.39
N GLY A 204 -15.04 21.31 8.79
CA GLY A 204 -14.99 21.11 7.34
C GLY A 204 -13.68 21.57 6.68
N ALA A 205 -12.74 22.14 7.43
CA ALA A 205 -11.54 22.74 6.87
C ALA A 205 -10.49 21.70 6.46
N ASN A 206 -10.50 20.51 7.05
CA ASN A 206 -9.56 19.43 6.78
C ASN A 206 -10.31 18.09 6.82
N VAL A 207 -9.60 16.99 6.63
CA VAL A 207 -10.17 15.64 6.68
C VAL A 207 -9.43 14.76 7.69
N ASN A 208 -10.20 13.95 8.40
CA ASN A 208 -9.72 12.81 9.19
C ASN A 208 -9.63 11.57 8.28
N GLY A 209 -8.71 10.66 8.56
CA GLY A 209 -8.56 9.41 7.81
C GLY A 209 -7.22 8.72 8.09
N TYR A 210 -6.99 7.60 7.41
CA TYR A 210 -5.70 6.92 7.39
C TYR A 210 -4.95 7.33 6.13
N ARG A 211 -3.80 7.99 6.29
CA ARG A 211 -3.04 8.61 5.20
C ARG A 211 -1.77 7.83 4.90
N LEU A 212 -1.53 7.62 3.61
CA LEU A 212 -0.24 7.26 3.04
C LEU A 212 0.33 8.50 2.36
N GLU A 213 1.45 8.98 2.86
CA GLU A 213 2.04 10.24 2.47
C GLU A 213 3.42 10.02 1.85
N LEU A 214 3.73 10.77 0.81
CA LEU A 214 5.08 10.95 0.30
C LEU A 214 5.58 12.30 0.77
N HIS A 215 6.76 12.33 1.38
CA HIS A 215 7.45 13.55 1.75
C HIS A 215 8.71 13.69 0.91
N ARG A 216 8.82 14.79 0.16
CA ARG A 216 10.02 15.15 -0.59
C ARG A 216 10.77 16.29 0.10
N ASP A 217 12.03 16.03 0.43
CA ASP A 217 12.92 17.03 1.03
C ASP A 217 13.62 17.92 -0.02
N ALA A 218 14.39 18.90 0.47
CA ALA A 218 15.13 19.83 -0.38
C ALA A 218 16.29 19.18 -1.15
N ASP A 219 16.76 18.01 -0.71
CA ASP A 219 17.79 17.22 -1.37
C ASP A 219 17.18 16.24 -2.40
N ALA A 220 15.88 16.39 -2.67
CA ALA A 220 15.07 15.58 -3.56
C ALA A 220 14.88 14.12 -3.12
N ASN A 221 15.23 13.76 -1.89
CA ASN A 221 14.91 12.46 -1.33
C ASN A 221 13.42 12.37 -1.03
N THR A 222 12.84 11.21 -1.31
CA THR A 222 11.42 10.94 -1.04
C THR A 222 11.29 9.83 -0.02
N ASN A 223 10.62 10.14 1.09
CA ASN A 223 10.29 9.21 2.15
C ASN A 223 8.78 8.94 2.18
N VAL A 224 8.42 7.81 2.75
CA VAL A 224 7.03 7.43 2.99
C VAL A 224 6.70 7.65 4.46
N LEU A 225 5.56 8.30 4.70
CA LEU A 225 4.98 8.45 6.03
C LEU A 225 3.59 7.84 6.03
N ILE A 226 3.25 7.15 7.12
CA ILE A 226 1.90 6.65 7.35
C ILE A 226 1.38 7.31 8.62
N ARG A 227 0.26 8.02 8.50
CA ARG A 227 -0.34 8.74 9.60
C ARG A 227 -1.79 8.34 9.77
N SER A 228 -2.21 8.20 11.03
CA SER A 228 -3.62 8.28 11.37
C SER A 228 -3.93 9.74 11.72
N VAL A 229 -4.84 10.37 10.99
CA VAL A 229 -5.30 11.74 11.26
C VAL A 229 -6.71 11.62 11.80
N LEU A 230 -6.83 11.59 13.12
CA LEU A 230 -8.11 11.35 13.80
C LEU A 230 -8.54 12.60 14.56
N PRO A 231 -9.82 12.71 15.01
CA PRO A 231 -10.28 13.83 15.81
C PRO A 231 -9.46 14.07 17.10
N ALA A 232 -8.87 13.02 17.65
CA ALA A 232 -7.99 13.10 18.82
C ALA A 232 -6.61 13.71 18.51
N GLY A 233 -6.23 13.80 17.24
CA GLY A 233 -4.96 14.31 16.76
C GLY A 233 -4.31 13.38 15.73
N PRO A 234 -3.30 13.87 15.00
CA PRO A 234 -2.50 13.06 14.11
C PRO A 234 -1.48 12.21 14.89
N GLN A 235 -1.25 10.98 14.44
CA GLN A 235 -0.21 10.09 14.94
C GLN A 235 0.54 9.47 13.76
N THR A 236 1.87 9.61 13.75
CA THR A 236 2.76 8.90 12.82
C THR A 236 2.91 7.45 13.25
N ILE A 237 2.59 6.53 12.34
CA ILE A 237 2.68 5.08 12.53
C ILE A 237 3.98 4.53 11.95
N TYR A 238 4.38 5.06 10.80
CA TYR A 238 5.61 4.69 10.11
C TYR A 238 6.20 5.92 9.42
N GLU A 239 7.53 5.97 9.40
CA GLU A 239 8.32 6.90 8.63
C GLU A 239 9.59 6.17 8.19
N GLY A 240 9.89 6.19 6.89
CA GLY A 240 11.04 5.50 6.36
C GLY A 240 11.26 5.74 4.87
N PRO A 241 12.29 5.11 4.29
CA PRO A 241 12.58 5.25 2.87
C PRO A 241 11.44 4.67 2.03
N LEU A 242 11.28 5.23 0.83
CA LEU A 242 10.35 4.70 -0.17
C LEU A 242 10.77 3.26 -0.56
N PRO A 243 9.91 2.24 -0.39
CA PRO A 243 10.21 0.87 -0.81
C PRO A 243 10.48 0.78 -2.32
N GLY A 244 11.27 -0.22 -2.73
CA GLY A 244 11.69 -0.38 -4.13
C GLY A 244 12.72 0.64 -4.64
N ALA A 245 13.25 1.55 -3.80
CA ALA A 245 14.23 2.57 -4.20
C ALA A 245 15.60 2.04 -4.71
N SER A 246 15.84 0.73 -4.61
CA SER A 246 17.01 0.08 -5.22
C SER A 246 16.87 -0.15 -6.74
N ARG A 247 15.70 0.12 -7.32
CA ARG A 247 15.43 0.16 -8.77
C ARG A 247 15.38 1.61 -9.23
N GLU A 248 15.65 1.89 -10.51
CA GLU A 248 15.37 3.22 -11.08
C GLU A 248 13.88 3.51 -10.85
N LEU A 249 13.59 4.38 -9.88
CA LEU A 249 12.24 4.75 -9.53
C LEU A 249 11.70 5.68 -10.60
N SER A 250 10.47 5.40 -11.04
CA SER A 250 9.70 6.38 -11.80
C SER A 250 9.51 7.64 -10.95
N ASP A 251 9.52 8.81 -11.59
CA ASP A 251 9.09 10.05 -10.94
C ASP A 251 7.63 9.96 -10.44
N TRP A 252 6.86 9.07 -11.05
CA TRP A 252 5.49 8.75 -10.69
C TRP A 252 5.46 7.54 -9.74
N ILE A 253 5.13 7.83 -8.48
CA ILE A 253 5.18 6.88 -7.37
C ILE A 253 3.77 6.37 -7.10
N PRO A 254 3.45 5.09 -7.39
CA PRO A 254 2.17 4.50 -7.06
C PRO A 254 2.07 4.28 -5.54
N LEU A 255 0.98 4.79 -4.98
CA LEU A 255 0.53 4.57 -3.61
C LEU A 255 -0.72 3.71 -3.62
N GLU A 256 -0.85 2.84 -2.63
CA GLU A 256 -2.03 2.01 -2.46
C GLU A 256 -2.33 1.80 -0.98
N ILE A 257 -3.62 1.85 -0.65
CA ILE A 257 -4.15 1.58 0.69
C ILE A 257 -5.27 0.56 0.55
N ILE A 258 -5.23 -0.47 1.40
CA ILE A 258 -6.27 -1.51 1.48
C ILE A 258 -6.91 -1.41 2.85
N ALA A 259 -8.17 -1.00 2.91
CA ALA A 259 -8.98 -0.97 4.11
C ALA A 259 -9.88 -2.20 4.15
N TYR A 260 -9.87 -2.96 5.25
CA TYR A 260 -10.69 -4.15 5.42
C TYR A 260 -11.04 -4.36 6.89
N ARG A 261 -12.33 -4.29 7.22
CA ARG A 261 -12.88 -4.40 8.58
C ARG A 261 -12.23 -3.42 9.55
N ASP A 262 -11.53 -3.90 10.58
CA ASP A 262 -10.79 -3.06 11.52
C ASP A 262 -9.32 -2.89 11.15
N LYS A 263 -8.90 -3.18 9.92
CA LYS A 263 -7.50 -3.10 9.52
C LYS A 263 -7.29 -2.22 8.28
N VAL A 264 -6.13 -1.58 8.21
CA VAL A 264 -5.69 -0.83 7.03
C VAL A 264 -4.24 -1.16 6.71
N GLY A 265 -3.97 -1.62 5.49
CA GLY A 265 -2.64 -1.97 4.98
C GLY A 265 -2.17 -0.97 3.92
N PHE A 266 -0.86 -0.72 3.88
CA PHE A 266 -0.27 0.33 3.07
C PHE A 266 0.82 -0.23 2.15
N PHE A 267 0.82 0.23 0.90
CA PHE A 267 1.75 -0.18 -0.14
C PHE A 267 2.27 1.03 -0.89
N ALA A 268 3.55 1.01 -1.26
CA ALA A 268 4.13 1.97 -2.19
C ALA A 268 5.03 1.22 -3.17
N ASN A 269 5.04 1.62 -4.44
CA ASN A 269 5.77 0.90 -5.50
C ASN A 269 5.43 -0.60 -5.59
N GLY A 270 4.20 -0.95 -5.20
CA GLY A 270 3.72 -2.33 -5.16
C GLY A 270 4.25 -3.17 -3.99
N GLU A 271 5.12 -2.63 -3.14
CA GLU A 271 5.65 -3.31 -1.96
C GLU A 271 4.85 -2.94 -0.70
N PHE A 272 4.58 -3.93 0.16
CA PHE A 272 3.91 -3.71 1.44
C PHE A 272 4.84 -2.99 2.41
N ILE A 273 4.34 -1.94 3.07
CA ILE A 273 5.09 -1.16 4.07
C ILE A 273 4.77 -1.65 5.48
N THR A 274 3.51 -1.51 5.87
CA THR A 274 3.01 -1.86 7.21
C THR A 274 1.47 -1.85 7.21
N SER A 275 0.87 -2.12 8.36
CA SER A 275 -0.57 -1.99 8.58
C SER A 275 -0.91 -1.43 9.95
N ILE A 276 -2.15 -0.95 10.10
CA ILE A 276 -2.74 -0.52 11.36
C ILE A 276 -3.87 -1.50 11.71
N ALA A 277 -3.82 -2.05 12.92
CA ALA A 277 -4.88 -2.87 13.49
C ALA A 277 -4.82 -2.85 15.04
N PRO A 278 -5.96 -2.72 15.75
CA PRO A 278 -7.28 -2.36 15.23
C PRO A 278 -7.37 -0.86 14.88
N THR A 279 -8.18 -0.53 13.89
CA THR A 279 -8.55 0.83 13.51
C THR A 279 -9.83 1.26 14.21
N THR A 280 -9.96 2.56 14.47
CA THR A 280 -11.12 3.16 15.14
C THR A 280 -12.08 3.81 14.17
N LEU A 281 -11.60 4.22 12.99
CA LEU A 281 -12.42 4.74 11.91
C LEU A 281 -12.69 3.61 10.91
N LEU A 282 -13.96 3.24 10.77
CA LEU A 282 -14.38 2.09 9.94
C LEU A 282 -15.07 2.52 8.65
N GLY A 283 -15.63 3.73 8.61
CA GLY A 283 -16.39 4.27 7.49
C GLY A 283 -15.75 5.52 6.88
N GLY A 284 -16.41 6.08 5.86
CA GLY A 284 -15.95 7.25 5.12
C GLY A 284 -15.37 6.90 3.74
N THR A 285 -14.86 7.90 3.02
CA THR A 285 -14.52 7.80 1.60
C THR A 285 -13.01 7.89 1.34
N VAL A 286 -12.61 8.20 0.11
CA VAL A 286 -11.21 8.37 -0.30
C VAL A 286 -10.91 9.84 -0.53
N ALA A 287 -9.72 10.28 -0.12
CA ALA A 287 -9.23 11.62 -0.42
C ALA A 287 -7.79 11.60 -0.93
N ILE A 288 -7.46 12.65 -1.66
CA ILE A 288 -6.10 12.98 -2.06
C ILE A 288 -5.83 14.42 -1.67
N GLY A 289 -4.58 14.77 -1.41
CA GLY A 289 -4.25 16.15 -1.09
C GLY A 289 -2.78 16.41 -0.85
N VAL A 290 -2.52 17.65 -0.48
CA VAL A 290 -1.18 18.14 -0.21
C VAL A 290 -1.15 18.90 1.12
N ASP A 291 -0.02 18.83 1.80
CA ASP A 291 0.25 19.60 3.01
C ASP A 291 0.80 21.00 2.67
N PRO A 292 0.87 21.93 3.64
CA PRO A 292 1.28 23.30 3.40
C PRO A 292 2.62 23.44 2.65
N GLY A 293 2.67 24.37 1.70
CA GLY A 293 3.85 24.67 0.88
C GLY A 293 4.13 23.68 -0.25
N THR A 294 3.22 22.74 -0.52
CA THR A 294 3.47 21.64 -1.47
C THR A 294 2.73 21.83 -2.79
N THR A 295 3.37 21.43 -3.89
CA THR A 295 2.71 21.15 -5.17
C THR A 295 2.97 19.70 -5.55
N ALA A 296 1.92 18.99 -5.96
CA ALA A 296 2.04 17.62 -6.45
C ALA A 296 1.06 17.33 -7.60
N ASP A 297 1.45 16.41 -8.46
CA ASP A 297 0.67 15.89 -9.57
C ASP A 297 0.12 14.50 -9.18
N PHE A 298 -1.15 14.25 -9.50
CA PHE A 298 -1.89 13.03 -9.21
C PHE A 298 -2.47 12.46 -10.50
N ASP A 299 -2.33 11.15 -10.69
CA ASP A 299 -2.89 10.46 -11.83
C ASP A 299 -3.48 9.11 -11.41
N SER A 300 -4.50 8.65 -12.15
CA SER A 300 -5.03 7.30 -12.15
C SER A 300 -5.45 6.85 -10.75
N LEU A 301 -6.38 7.60 -10.15
CA LEU A 301 -7.03 7.20 -8.91
C LEU A 301 -7.99 6.05 -9.20
N VAL A 302 -7.79 4.91 -8.55
CA VAL A 302 -8.65 3.73 -8.67
C VAL A 302 -9.14 3.33 -7.30
N ILE A 303 -10.44 3.02 -7.19
CA ILE A 303 -11.09 2.55 -5.97
C ILE A 303 -11.85 1.26 -6.32
N ARG A 304 -11.63 0.21 -5.55
CA ARG A 304 -12.23 -1.11 -5.77
C ARG A 304 -12.77 -1.68 -4.46
N ASP A 305 -14.06 -2.00 -4.45
CA ASP A 305 -14.75 -2.64 -3.32
C ASP A 305 -14.12 -3.99 -2.99
N LEU A 306 -13.87 -4.30 -1.72
CA LEU A 306 -13.36 -5.59 -1.26
C LEU A 306 -14.44 -6.49 -0.68
N THR A 307 -15.66 -5.99 -0.52
CA THR A 307 -16.75 -6.81 -0.02
C THR A 307 -17.13 -7.89 -1.05
N PRO A 308 -17.53 -9.10 -0.61
CA PRO A 308 -17.93 -10.17 -1.51
C PRO A 308 -19.30 -9.95 -2.20
N HIS A 309 -19.82 -8.72 -2.27
CA HIS A 309 -21.19 -8.49 -2.69
C HIS A 309 -21.43 -8.86 -4.17
N GLY A 310 -22.10 -10.01 -4.37
CA GLY A 310 -22.77 -10.36 -5.63
C GLY A 310 -21.86 -10.43 -6.85
N GLU A 311 -20.81 -11.26 -6.77
CA GLU A 311 -20.09 -11.76 -7.95
C GLU A 311 -21.03 -12.16 -9.09
#